data_AF-A0A539DJR3-F1
#
_entry.id   AF-A0A539DJR3-F1
#
_cell.length_a   1.000
_cell.length_b   1.000
_cell.length_c   1.000
_cell.angle_alpha   90.00
_cell.angle_beta   90.00
_cell.angle_gamma   90.00
#
_symmetry.space_group_name_H-M   'P 1'
#
loop_
_entity.id
_entity.type
_entity.pdbx_description
1 polymer ?
#
loop_
_entity_poly.entity_id
_entity_poly.type
_entity_poly.pdbx_seq_one_letter_code
_entity_poly.pdbx_strand_id
1 'polypeptide(L)'
;FYQHSQALYGRLEEETGCWIMHATKGLIWLAHTESAMRAERARVLLNTACGAETMLVTPGEIKQLCPQIDLAGGGRYPVVGASYHVPASTARHDRVVWAYAQGAMQRGVHVIQGTPVTGLLYHGEKVVGVRTARGDIGAGVVMSAVGGDVSTFAAHAGLRLPIRTHPLQAFVTNGYAPGFGPIVSDTELLCYISQTGRGQMLIGHEFERETSYSRQSSFQFLQANAAKMSYLLPFVRDLKILRQWTGRCDVSADFSPIMGFTGVDGFVISTGWGTWGFKAIPAGGEQMAELIARAVLADAIRPRPSAGRPGFDGNALMLVVACPHCGPRPVEEFRYGGELPQPPAHIAGAAERDFDQAWMFTNAEGVQAERWFHDGGCHRWHTAFRDTAIDRFVAPGP
;
A
#
# COMPACT_ATOMS: atom_id res chain seq x y z
N PHE A 1 14.73 6.12 -1.11
CA PHE A 1 14.55 4.66 -0.89
C PHE A 1 14.08 3.93 -2.16
N TYR A 2 12.82 4.09 -2.61
CA TYR A 2 12.29 3.29 -3.74
C TYR A 2 12.97 3.53 -5.10
N GLN A 3 13.40 4.76 -5.41
CA GLN A 3 14.19 5.02 -6.63
C GLN A 3 15.53 4.31 -6.61
N HIS A 4 16.19 4.26 -5.45
CA HIS A 4 17.42 3.49 -5.26
C HIS A 4 17.17 2.00 -5.53
N SER A 5 16.07 1.47 -4.99
CA SER A 5 15.64 0.09 -5.27
C SER A 5 15.43 -0.17 -6.77
N GLN A 6 14.81 0.76 -7.49
CA GLN A 6 14.63 0.69 -8.94
C GLN A 6 15.97 0.70 -9.69
N ALA A 7 16.91 1.56 -9.30
CA ALA A 7 18.25 1.59 -9.88
C ALA A 7 19.01 0.28 -9.65
N LEU A 8 18.90 -0.31 -8.45
CA LEU A 8 19.49 -1.61 -8.13
C LEU A 8 18.87 -2.74 -8.97
N TYR A 9 17.56 -2.74 -9.18
CA TYR A 9 16.91 -3.70 -10.09
C TYR A 9 17.49 -3.64 -11.51
N GLY A 10 17.78 -2.42 -12.01
CA GLY A 10 18.36 -2.23 -13.34
C GLY A 10 19.75 -2.84 -13.52
N ARG A 11 20.48 -3.10 -12.44
CA ARG A 11 21.83 -3.72 -12.46
C ARG A 11 21.86 -5.16 -11.97
N LEU A 12 20.74 -5.70 -11.49
CA LEU A 12 20.69 -7.02 -10.84
C LEU A 12 21.09 -8.15 -11.79
N GLU A 13 20.71 -8.06 -13.08
CA GLU A 13 21.09 -9.06 -14.09
C GLU A 13 22.60 -9.06 -14.35
N GLU A 14 23.22 -7.88 -14.40
CA GLU A 14 24.68 -7.72 -14.55
C GLU A 14 25.43 -8.26 -13.33
N GLU A 15 24.94 -7.97 -12.12
CA GLU A 15 25.56 -8.39 -10.87
C GLU A 15 25.52 -9.92 -10.66
N THR A 16 24.40 -10.55 -11.04
CA THR A 16 24.15 -11.98 -10.76
C THR A 16 24.38 -12.89 -11.97
N GLY A 17 24.53 -12.32 -13.17
CA GLY A 17 24.53 -13.08 -14.43
C GLY A 17 23.20 -13.77 -14.74
N CYS A 18 22.12 -13.42 -14.03
CA CYS A 18 20.82 -14.08 -14.13
C CYS A 18 19.78 -13.15 -14.77
N TRP A 19 19.21 -13.56 -15.91
CA TRP A 19 18.16 -12.80 -16.59
C TRP A 19 16.83 -12.84 -15.82
N ILE A 20 16.42 -11.72 -15.20
CA ILE A 20 15.20 -11.57 -14.40
C ILE A 20 13.98 -11.10 -15.21
N MET A 21 14.16 -10.88 -16.52
CA MET A 21 13.12 -10.35 -17.41
C MET A 21 12.68 -8.94 -16.98
N HIS A 22 13.63 -8.10 -16.58
CA HIS A 22 13.34 -6.72 -16.25
C HIS A 22 12.89 -5.96 -17.51
N ALA A 23 11.77 -5.25 -17.42
CA ALA A 23 11.23 -4.47 -18.52
C ALA A 23 10.60 -3.18 -18.00
N THR A 24 11.13 -2.05 -18.47
CA THR A 24 10.54 -0.72 -18.27
C THR A 24 9.28 -0.61 -19.12
N LYS A 25 8.18 -0.22 -18.48
CA LYS A 25 6.84 -0.14 -19.08
C LYS A 25 6.14 1.19 -18.86
N GLY A 26 6.54 1.91 -17.82
CA GLY A 26 5.75 3.01 -17.29
C GLY A 26 4.54 2.53 -16.49
N LEU A 27 4.08 3.37 -15.56
CA LEU A 27 2.94 3.09 -14.69
C LEU A 27 1.98 4.26 -14.71
N ILE A 28 0.76 4.02 -15.18
CA ILE A 28 -0.33 4.99 -15.21
C ILE A 28 -1.22 4.75 -13.98
N TRP A 29 -1.38 5.78 -13.15
CA TRP A 29 -2.35 5.83 -12.05
C TRP A 29 -3.56 6.65 -12.46
N LEU A 30 -4.64 5.96 -12.83
CA LEU A 30 -5.87 6.58 -13.31
C LEU A 30 -6.59 7.38 -12.21
N ALA A 31 -7.26 8.44 -12.63
CA ALA A 31 -8.16 9.25 -11.82
C ALA A 31 -9.50 9.43 -12.55
N HIS A 32 -10.60 9.30 -11.80
CA HIS A 32 -11.97 9.38 -12.29
C HIS A 32 -12.73 10.60 -11.78
N THR A 33 -12.16 11.32 -10.82
CA THR A 33 -12.75 12.49 -10.19
C THR A 33 -11.76 13.64 -10.07
N GLU A 34 -12.26 14.88 -9.90
CA GLU A 34 -11.39 16.02 -9.59
C GLU A 34 -10.58 15.80 -8.31
N SER A 35 -11.19 15.19 -7.29
CA SER A 35 -10.53 14.87 -6.03
C SER A 35 -9.35 13.93 -6.24
N ALA A 36 -9.52 12.88 -7.05
CA ALA A 36 -8.43 11.99 -7.42
C ALA A 36 -7.34 12.72 -8.23
N MET A 37 -7.71 13.62 -9.14
CA MET A 37 -6.72 14.45 -9.86
C MET A 37 -5.91 15.37 -8.94
N ARG A 38 -6.51 15.90 -7.87
CA ARG A 38 -5.79 16.68 -6.84
C ARG A 38 -4.77 15.79 -6.10
N ALA A 39 -5.16 14.57 -5.75
CA ALA A 39 -4.26 13.60 -5.11
C ALA A 39 -3.09 13.21 -6.04
N GLU A 40 -3.36 12.95 -7.32
CA GLU A 40 -2.32 12.63 -8.30
C GLU A 40 -1.40 13.84 -8.58
N ARG A 41 -1.92 15.07 -8.58
CA ARG A 41 -1.08 16.28 -8.66
C ARG A 41 -0.14 16.39 -7.46
N ALA A 42 -0.64 16.17 -6.24
CA ALA A 42 0.19 16.18 -5.05
C ALA A 42 1.28 15.09 -5.10
N ARG A 43 0.92 13.88 -5.57
CA ARG A 43 1.86 12.77 -5.77
C ARG A 43 2.96 13.14 -6.76
N VAL A 44 2.60 13.72 -7.92
CA VAL A 44 3.56 14.15 -8.95
C VAL A 44 4.52 15.19 -8.38
N LEU A 45 4.04 16.22 -7.70
CA LEU A 45 4.89 17.25 -7.11
C LEU A 45 5.87 16.67 -6.08
N LEU A 46 5.39 15.78 -5.21
CA LEU A 46 6.23 15.12 -4.21
C LEU A 46 7.28 14.21 -4.86
N ASN A 47 6.88 13.42 -5.85
CA ASN A 47 7.78 12.55 -6.60
C ASN A 47 8.87 13.36 -7.30
N THR A 48 8.51 14.43 -8.00
CA THR A 48 9.45 15.32 -8.69
C THR A 48 10.41 15.98 -7.70
N ALA A 49 9.92 16.47 -6.56
CA ALA A 49 10.77 17.03 -5.51
C ALA A 49 11.75 16.00 -4.93
N CYS A 50 11.38 14.72 -4.96
CA CYS A 50 12.24 13.60 -4.57
C CYS A 50 13.10 13.06 -5.74
N GLY A 51 13.05 13.64 -6.94
CA GLY A 51 13.83 13.22 -8.11
C GLY A 51 13.24 12.06 -8.91
N ALA A 52 11.97 11.71 -8.72
CA ALA A 52 11.29 10.67 -9.50
C ALA A 52 10.64 11.30 -10.72
N GLU A 53 10.86 10.68 -11.88
CA GLU A 53 10.23 11.10 -13.13
C GLU A 53 8.76 10.65 -13.13
N THR A 54 7.88 11.55 -12.68
CA THR A 54 6.43 11.37 -12.68
C THR A 54 5.80 12.63 -13.23
N MET A 55 4.81 12.48 -14.11
CA MET A 55 4.11 13.61 -14.72
C MET A 55 2.60 13.44 -14.63
N LEU A 56 1.86 14.54 -14.67
CA LEU A 56 0.43 14.48 -14.92
C LEU A 56 0.18 14.27 -16.41
N VAL A 57 -0.82 13.47 -16.75
CA VAL A 57 -1.22 13.21 -18.13
C VAL A 57 -2.73 13.40 -18.30
N THR A 58 -3.09 14.00 -19.43
CA THR A 58 -4.47 14.23 -19.87
C THR A 58 -5.08 12.94 -20.44
N PRO A 59 -6.42 12.85 -20.57
CA PRO A 59 -7.06 11.70 -21.22
C PRO A 59 -6.52 11.41 -22.63
N GLY A 60 -6.22 12.46 -23.42
CA GLY A 60 -5.61 12.31 -24.75
C GLY A 60 -4.24 11.65 -24.71
N GLU A 61 -3.37 12.07 -23.80
CA GLU A 61 -2.04 11.48 -23.59
C GLU A 61 -2.13 10.05 -23.05
N ILE A 62 -3.08 9.77 -22.14
CA ILE A 62 -3.36 8.41 -21.66
C ILE A 62 -3.73 7.50 -22.84
N LYS A 63 -4.53 7.99 -23.80
CA LYS A 63 -4.91 7.22 -24.99
C LYS A 63 -3.73 6.95 -25.92
N GLN A 64 -2.75 7.86 -25.98
CA GLN A 64 -1.52 7.62 -26.72
C GLN A 64 -0.63 6.57 -26.05
N LEU A 65 -0.52 6.62 -24.71
CA LEU A 65 0.26 5.67 -23.90
C LEU A 65 -0.38 4.28 -23.83
N CYS A 66 -1.72 4.22 -23.76
CA CYS A 66 -2.51 3.00 -23.65
C CYS A 66 -3.70 3.04 -24.63
N PRO A 67 -3.50 2.76 -25.92
CA PRO A 67 -4.58 2.83 -26.92
C PRO A 67 -5.78 1.93 -26.63
N GLN A 68 -5.59 0.85 -25.87
CA GLN A 68 -6.62 -0.10 -25.50
C GLN A 68 -7.59 0.39 -24.41
N ILE A 69 -7.25 1.49 -23.72
CA ILE A 69 -8.09 2.02 -22.64
C ILE A 69 -9.35 2.68 -23.17
N ASP A 70 -10.48 2.40 -22.53
CA ASP A 70 -11.72 3.13 -22.72
C ASP A 70 -11.76 4.31 -21.74
N LEU A 71 -11.57 5.52 -22.26
CA LEU A 71 -11.62 6.75 -21.45
C LEU A 71 -13.02 7.05 -20.91
N ALA A 72 -14.08 6.50 -21.52
CA ALA A 72 -15.42 6.60 -20.96
C ALA A 72 -15.61 5.68 -19.74
N GLY A 73 -14.69 4.75 -19.49
CA GLY A 73 -14.75 3.75 -18.42
C GLY A 73 -16.07 2.99 -18.43
N GLY A 74 -16.50 2.53 -19.61
CA GLY A 74 -17.77 1.84 -19.81
C GLY A 74 -19.00 2.71 -19.50
N GLY A 75 -18.88 4.03 -19.52
CA GLY A 75 -19.93 4.99 -19.17
C GLY A 75 -20.17 5.15 -17.67
N ARG A 76 -19.40 4.45 -16.83
CA ARG A 76 -19.58 4.42 -15.37
C ARG A 76 -18.45 5.10 -14.62
N TYR A 77 -17.22 4.99 -15.14
CA TYR A 77 -16.02 5.49 -14.49
C TYR A 77 -15.16 6.28 -15.47
N PRO A 78 -15.63 7.45 -15.95
CA PRO A 78 -14.89 8.25 -16.93
C PRO A 78 -13.49 8.58 -16.40
N VAL A 79 -12.47 8.44 -17.24
CA VAL A 79 -11.08 8.78 -16.90
C VAL A 79 -10.88 10.27 -17.16
N VAL A 80 -10.63 11.04 -16.10
CA VAL A 80 -10.43 12.50 -16.19
C VAL A 80 -8.94 12.88 -16.28
N GLY A 81 -8.05 11.95 -15.98
CA GLY A 81 -6.60 12.12 -16.10
C GLY A 81 -5.85 11.02 -15.33
N ALA A 82 -4.53 11.20 -15.19
CA ALA A 82 -3.70 10.28 -14.42
C ALA A 82 -2.38 10.94 -14.00
N SER A 83 -1.66 10.30 -13.06
CA SER A 83 -0.20 10.43 -13.02
C SER A 83 0.47 9.29 -13.79
N TYR A 84 1.61 9.60 -14.40
CA TYR A 84 2.40 8.64 -15.16
C TYR A 84 3.83 8.62 -14.63
N HIS A 85 4.25 7.49 -14.06
CA HIS A 85 5.62 7.25 -13.64
C HIS A 85 6.38 6.55 -14.75
N VAL A 86 7.26 7.28 -15.42
CA VAL A 86 7.93 6.87 -16.67
C VAL A 86 8.83 5.63 -16.49
N PRO A 87 9.74 5.58 -15.50
CA PRO A 87 10.69 4.47 -15.40
C PRO A 87 10.10 3.23 -14.73
N ALA A 88 8.79 3.19 -14.46
CA ALA A 88 8.19 2.04 -13.79
C ALA A 88 8.40 0.75 -14.59
N SER A 89 8.69 -0.33 -13.89
CA SER A 89 9.13 -1.59 -14.50
C SER A 89 8.41 -2.80 -13.93
N THR A 90 8.47 -3.88 -14.67
CA THR A 90 8.13 -5.23 -14.20
C THR A 90 9.36 -6.13 -14.27
N ALA A 91 9.41 -7.15 -13.42
CA ALA A 91 10.36 -8.25 -13.50
C ALA A 91 9.64 -9.55 -13.15
N ARG A 92 10.17 -10.69 -13.59
CA ARG A 92 9.57 -12.00 -13.23
C ARG A 92 9.97 -12.37 -11.81
N HIS A 93 8.99 -12.37 -10.90
CA HIS A 93 9.24 -12.55 -9.46
C HIS A 93 10.07 -13.78 -9.11
N ASP A 94 9.80 -14.94 -9.73
CA ASP A 94 10.54 -16.18 -9.43
C ASP A 94 12.02 -16.02 -9.78
N ARG A 95 12.31 -15.36 -10.90
CA ARG A 95 13.67 -15.18 -11.37
C ARG A 95 14.43 -14.16 -10.54
N VAL A 96 13.76 -13.13 -10.01
CA VAL A 96 14.39 -12.23 -9.03
C VAL A 96 14.85 -13.01 -7.80
N VAL A 97 13.98 -13.87 -7.26
CA VAL A 97 14.33 -14.71 -6.10
C VAL A 97 15.48 -15.66 -6.43
N TRP A 98 15.44 -16.32 -7.58
CA TRP A 98 16.50 -17.22 -8.01
C TRP A 98 17.83 -16.51 -8.26
N ALA A 99 17.81 -15.31 -8.86
CA ALA A 99 19.00 -14.49 -9.08
C ALA A 99 19.67 -14.12 -7.76
N TYR A 100 18.90 -13.66 -6.76
CA TYR A 100 19.43 -13.39 -5.43
C TYR A 100 19.95 -14.63 -4.73
N ALA A 101 19.21 -15.74 -4.76
CA ALA A 101 19.64 -16.99 -4.12
C ALA A 101 20.94 -17.52 -4.75
N GLN A 102 21.03 -17.54 -6.08
CA GLN A 102 22.20 -17.99 -6.80
C GLN A 102 23.40 -17.07 -6.54
N GLY A 103 23.22 -15.74 -6.65
CA GLY A 103 24.28 -14.77 -6.39
C GLY A 103 24.78 -14.83 -4.94
N ALA A 104 23.90 -15.05 -3.97
CA ALA A 104 24.26 -15.26 -2.58
C ALA A 104 25.04 -16.57 -2.38
N MET A 105 24.59 -17.68 -2.97
CA MET A 105 25.26 -18.98 -2.86
C MET A 105 26.65 -18.98 -3.49
N GLN A 106 26.84 -18.29 -4.61
CA GLN A 106 28.17 -18.09 -5.22
C GLN A 106 29.15 -17.35 -4.31
N ARG A 107 28.63 -16.58 -3.34
CA ARG A 107 29.40 -15.84 -2.33
C ARG A 107 29.47 -16.58 -0.98
N GLY A 108 29.12 -17.86 -0.94
CA GLY A 108 29.23 -18.71 0.24
C GLY A 108 28.01 -18.72 1.17
N VAL A 109 26.89 -18.10 0.79
CA VAL A 109 25.65 -18.18 1.58
C VAL A 109 25.00 -19.56 1.42
N HIS A 110 24.53 -20.13 2.53
CA HIS A 110 23.83 -21.41 2.52
C HIS A 110 22.31 -21.19 2.50
N VAL A 111 21.64 -21.62 1.42
CA VAL A 111 20.18 -21.60 1.31
C VAL A 111 19.61 -22.97 1.68
N ILE A 112 19.03 -23.08 2.88
CA ILE A 112 18.51 -24.34 3.43
C ILE A 112 16.98 -24.35 3.38
N GLN A 113 16.42 -25.00 2.36
CA GLN A 113 14.97 -25.17 2.20
C GLN A 113 14.45 -26.37 3.00
N GLY A 114 13.13 -26.42 3.21
CA GLY A 114 12.48 -27.51 3.94
C GLY A 114 12.87 -27.58 5.42
N THR A 115 13.37 -26.48 5.99
CA THR A 115 13.82 -26.37 7.38
C THR A 115 13.10 -25.22 8.08
N PRO A 116 11.83 -25.40 8.49
CA PRO A 116 11.11 -24.37 9.23
C PRO A 116 11.82 -24.06 10.55
N VAL A 117 11.96 -22.78 10.86
CA VAL A 117 12.38 -22.33 12.19
C VAL A 117 11.18 -22.39 13.12
N THR A 118 11.35 -23.07 14.26
CA THR A 118 10.28 -23.28 15.25
C THR A 118 10.52 -22.54 16.56
N GLY A 119 11.59 -21.76 16.65
CA GLY A 119 11.89 -20.93 17.81
C GLY A 119 13.25 -20.25 17.74
N LEU A 120 13.51 -19.38 18.71
CA LEU A 120 14.79 -18.68 18.91
C LEU A 120 15.58 -19.34 20.06
N LEU A 121 16.90 -19.31 19.95
CA LEU A 121 17.82 -19.75 21.00
C LEU A 121 18.36 -18.55 21.76
N TYR A 122 18.45 -18.68 23.08
CA TYR A 122 18.84 -17.60 23.97
C TYR A 122 20.07 -17.95 24.81
N HIS A 123 20.92 -16.93 25.04
CA HIS A 123 21.91 -16.93 26.10
C HIS A 123 21.68 -15.68 26.96
N GLY A 124 21.07 -15.86 28.14
CA GLY A 124 20.48 -14.74 28.88
C GLY A 124 19.33 -14.11 28.07
N GLU A 125 19.36 -12.80 27.90
CA GLU A 125 18.36 -12.03 27.13
C GLU A 125 18.72 -11.91 25.63
N LYS A 126 19.90 -12.38 25.22
CA LYS A 126 20.38 -12.26 23.84
C LYS A 126 19.99 -13.47 23.00
N VAL A 127 19.48 -13.22 21.80
CA VAL A 127 19.27 -14.24 20.76
C VAL A 127 20.61 -14.65 20.16
N VAL A 128 20.88 -15.96 20.15
CA VAL A 128 22.15 -16.55 19.69
C VAL A 128 21.96 -17.63 18.62
N GLY A 129 20.75 -17.75 18.06
CA GLY A 129 20.45 -18.73 17.02
C GLY A 129 18.98 -19.07 16.88
N VAL A 130 18.72 -20.13 16.13
CA VAL A 130 17.38 -20.61 15.78
C VAL A 130 17.24 -22.11 16.01
N ARG A 131 16.04 -22.53 16.43
CA ARG A 131 15.67 -23.93 16.57
C ARG A 131 15.00 -24.46 15.32
N THR A 132 15.41 -25.65 14.87
CA THR A 132 14.81 -26.34 13.73
C THR A 132 14.65 -27.83 14.01
N ALA A 133 13.80 -28.52 13.26
CA ALA A 133 13.65 -29.98 13.35
C ALA A 133 14.90 -30.76 12.90
N ARG A 134 15.84 -30.08 12.22
CA ARG A 134 17.09 -30.68 11.70
C ARG A 134 18.31 -30.33 12.56
N GLY A 135 18.07 -29.82 13.77
CA GLY A 135 19.09 -29.35 14.68
C GLY A 135 19.05 -27.83 14.89
N ASP A 136 19.64 -27.41 15.99
CA ASP A 136 19.80 -26.00 16.35
C ASP A 136 20.92 -25.37 15.51
N ILE A 137 20.73 -24.12 15.07
CA ILE A 137 21.70 -23.36 14.27
C ILE A 137 22.10 -22.11 15.05
N GLY A 138 23.36 -22.03 15.45
CA GLY A 138 23.92 -20.85 16.11
C GLY A 138 24.16 -19.69 15.15
N ALA A 139 23.89 -18.46 15.60
CA ALA A 139 24.11 -17.24 14.82
C ALA A 139 24.43 -16.05 15.73
N GLY A 140 25.32 -15.16 15.29
CA GLY A 140 25.61 -13.92 16.00
C GLY A 140 24.47 -12.89 15.93
N VAL A 141 23.70 -12.92 14.84
CA VAL A 141 22.49 -12.11 14.60
C VAL A 141 21.47 -12.98 13.86
N VAL A 142 20.20 -12.89 14.27
CA VAL A 142 19.07 -13.52 13.59
C VAL A 142 18.17 -12.42 13.00
N MET A 143 17.92 -12.49 11.69
CA MET A 143 16.95 -11.61 11.03
C MET A 143 15.68 -12.38 10.68
N SER A 144 14.52 -11.85 11.10
CA SER A 144 13.22 -12.33 10.61
C SER A 144 12.81 -11.57 9.35
N ALA A 145 12.58 -12.30 8.26
CA ALA A 145 12.07 -11.81 6.98
C ALA A 145 10.98 -12.76 6.44
N VAL A 146 10.06 -13.18 7.31
CA VAL A 146 9.07 -14.25 7.04
C VAL A 146 7.73 -13.75 6.45
N GLY A 147 7.66 -12.48 6.07
CA GLY A 147 6.47 -11.86 5.47
C GLY A 147 5.21 -12.05 6.31
N GLY A 148 4.12 -12.51 5.69
CA GLY A 148 2.82 -12.69 6.36
C GLY A 148 2.82 -13.53 7.65
N ASP A 149 3.83 -14.34 7.94
CA ASP A 149 3.96 -15.14 9.17
C ASP A 149 4.66 -14.39 10.34
N VAL A 150 4.99 -13.12 10.13
CA VAL A 150 5.82 -12.35 11.06
C VAL A 150 5.23 -12.26 12.47
N SER A 151 3.92 -12.04 12.61
CA SER A 151 3.30 -11.83 13.92
C SER A 151 3.34 -13.11 14.76
N THR A 152 3.22 -14.28 14.13
CA THR A 152 3.38 -15.57 14.81
C THR A 152 4.84 -15.84 15.17
N PHE A 153 5.77 -15.48 14.29
CA PHE A 153 7.19 -15.72 14.54
C PHE A 153 7.77 -14.78 15.61
N ALA A 154 7.40 -13.50 15.58
CA ALA A 154 7.87 -12.49 16.52
C ALA A 154 7.45 -12.79 17.97
N ALA A 155 6.38 -13.57 18.18
CA ALA A 155 5.96 -14.04 19.50
C ALA A 155 7.03 -14.93 20.18
N HIS A 156 7.88 -15.64 19.42
CA HIS A 156 9.03 -16.36 19.98
C HIS A 156 10.07 -15.43 20.63
N ALA A 157 10.06 -14.14 20.27
CA ALA A 157 10.87 -13.10 20.88
C ALA A 157 10.12 -12.27 21.94
N GLY A 158 8.89 -12.67 22.31
CA GLY A 158 8.05 -11.89 23.21
C GLY A 158 7.54 -10.57 22.60
N LEU A 159 7.63 -10.40 21.28
CA LEU A 159 7.27 -9.17 20.60
C LEU A 159 5.83 -9.21 20.07
N ARG A 160 5.11 -8.11 20.25
CA ARG A 160 3.83 -7.83 19.60
C ARG A 160 4.01 -6.71 18.59
N LEU A 161 3.94 -7.05 17.31
CA LEU A 161 4.13 -6.09 16.22
C LEU A 161 2.83 -5.34 15.88
N PRO A 162 2.90 -4.06 15.47
CA PRO A 162 1.74 -3.31 14.97
C PRO A 162 1.44 -3.68 13.51
N ILE A 163 1.27 -4.97 13.25
CA ILE A 163 1.10 -5.57 11.92
C ILE A 163 -0.12 -6.47 11.91
N ARG A 164 -0.87 -6.43 10.82
CA ARG A 164 -1.97 -7.35 10.53
C ARG A 164 -1.71 -8.10 9.23
N THR A 165 -2.02 -9.39 9.21
CA THR A 165 -1.88 -10.22 8.01
C THR A 165 -3.20 -10.28 7.26
N HIS A 166 -3.16 -9.87 5.99
CA HIS A 166 -4.32 -9.84 5.09
C HIS A 166 -4.07 -10.72 3.85
N PRO A 167 -5.09 -11.45 3.37
CA PRO A 167 -5.03 -12.08 2.06
C PRO A 167 -4.91 -11.04 0.94
N LEU A 168 -4.08 -11.30 -0.07
CA LEU A 168 -4.02 -10.50 -1.30
C LEU A 168 -4.17 -11.44 -2.49
N GLN A 169 -5.17 -11.19 -3.33
CA GLN A 169 -5.49 -12.07 -4.45
C GLN A 169 -5.07 -11.47 -5.79
N ALA A 170 -4.70 -12.33 -6.72
CA ALA A 170 -4.40 -11.98 -8.11
C ALA A 170 -4.82 -13.12 -9.05
N PHE A 171 -4.96 -12.80 -10.33
CA PHE A 171 -5.25 -13.79 -11.36
C PHE A 171 -4.56 -13.46 -12.68
N VAL A 172 -4.47 -14.48 -13.54
CA VAL A 172 -3.92 -14.36 -14.89
C VAL A 172 -4.90 -14.89 -15.92
N THR A 173 -4.85 -14.29 -17.10
CA THR A 173 -5.61 -14.74 -18.27
C THR A 173 -4.83 -15.76 -19.12
N ASN A 174 -5.47 -16.26 -20.17
CA ASN A 174 -4.79 -16.88 -21.30
C ASN A 174 -3.84 -15.88 -21.98
N GLY A 175 -2.93 -16.40 -22.80
CA GLY A 175 -2.02 -15.58 -23.58
C GLY A 175 -2.77 -14.69 -24.55
N TYR A 176 -2.33 -13.44 -24.63
CA TYR A 176 -2.78 -12.41 -25.56
C TYR A 176 -1.57 -11.87 -26.34
N ALA A 177 -1.81 -11.38 -27.56
CA ALA A 177 -0.74 -10.83 -28.40
C ALA A 177 0.03 -9.73 -27.65
N PRO A 178 1.37 -9.69 -27.70
CA PRO A 178 2.14 -8.58 -27.14
C PRO A 178 1.67 -7.26 -27.73
N GLY A 179 1.43 -6.27 -26.87
CA GLY A 179 0.97 -4.95 -27.31
C GLY A 179 0.36 -4.08 -26.22
N PHE A 180 0.16 -4.61 -25.01
CA PHE A 180 -0.22 -3.83 -23.84
C PHE A 180 1.05 -3.39 -23.10
N GLY A 181 1.54 -2.20 -23.46
CA GLY A 181 2.81 -1.64 -23.01
C GLY A 181 2.86 -1.28 -21.52
N PRO A 182 1.99 -0.37 -21.02
CA PRO A 182 2.12 0.17 -19.68
C PRO A 182 1.61 -0.78 -18.59
N ILE A 183 1.99 -0.50 -17.36
CA ILE A 183 1.26 -0.94 -16.18
C ILE A 183 0.12 0.07 -15.98
N VAL A 184 -1.11 -0.40 -15.82
CA VAL A 184 -2.25 0.44 -15.49
C VAL A 184 -2.71 0.10 -14.08
N SER A 185 -2.88 1.13 -13.26
CA SER A 185 -3.33 1.02 -11.88
C SER A 185 -4.39 2.08 -11.60
N ASP A 186 -5.28 1.76 -10.69
CA ASP A 186 -6.42 2.60 -10.35
C ASP A 186 -6.70 2.47 -8.85
N THR A 187 -6.62 3.60 -8.14
CA THR A 187 -6.81 3.65 -6.69
C THR A 187 -8.28 3.73 -6.30
N GLU A 188 -9.15 4.29 -7.16
CA GLU A 188 -10.58 4.42 -6.88
C GLU A 188 -11.32 3.11 -7.16
N LEU A 189 -10.95 2.42 -8.24
CA LEU A 189 -11.46 1.08 -8.56
C LEU A 189 -10.65 -0.04 -7.90
N LEU A 190 -9.50 0.28 -7.30
CA LEU A 190 -8.65 -0.65 -6.56
C LEU A 190 -8.18 -1.83 -7.40
N CYS A 191 -7.76 -1.59 -8.63
CA CYS A 191 -7.31 -2.64 -9.54
C CYS A 191 -6.05 -2.24 -10.30
N TYR A 192 -5.26 -3.23 -10.69
CA TYR A 192 -4.10 -3.01 -11.56
C TYR A 192 -3.92 -4.16 -12.54
N ILE A 193 -3.30 -3.85 -13.66
CA ILE A 193 -3.07 -4.78 -14.76
C ILE A 193 -1.74 -4.50 -15.46
N SER A 194 -1.07 -5.57 -15.85
CA SER A 194 0.09 -5.50 -16.76
C SER A 194 0.15 -6.76 -17.62
N GLN A 195 0.77 -6.67 -18.80
CA GLN A 195 1.01 -7.84 -19.63
C GLN A 195 2.35 -8.48 -19.27
N THR A 196 2.33 -9.77 -18.92
CA THR A 196 3.55 -10.54 -18.64
C THR A 196 4.36 -10.77 -19.91
N GLY A 197 5.65 -11.07 -19.80
CA GLY A 197 6.48 -11.44 -20.95
C GLY A 197 6.05 -12.73 -21.67
N ARG A 198 5.11 -13.50 -21.09
CA ARG A 198 4.48 -14.67 -21.72
C ARG A 198 3.19 -14.32 -22.48
N GLY A 199 2.78 -13.06 -22.51
CA GLY A 199 1.58 -12.57 -23.17
C GLY A 199 0.31 -12.59 -22.32
N GLN A 200 0.32 -13.18 -21.11
CA GLN A 200 -0.84 -13.19 -20.21
C GLN A 200 -1.06 -11.82 -19.57
N MET A 201 -2.31 -11.47 -19.30
CA MET A 201 -2.62 -10.32 -18.46
C MET A 201 -2.57 -10.75 -16.99
N LEU A 202 -1.69 -10.11 -16.21
CA LEU A 202 -1.65 -10.24 -14.75
C LEU A 202 -2.51 -9.14 -14.15
N ILE A 203 -3.51 -9.53 -13.38
CA ILE A 203 -4.49 -8.61 -12.77
C ILE A 203 -4.53 -8.85 -11.25
N GLY A 204 -4.52 -7.76 -10.49
CA GLY A 204 -4.69 -7.80 -9.03
C GLY A 204 -5.61 -6.70 -8.53
N HIS A 205 -5.80 -6.66 -7.21
CA HIS A 205 -6.69 -5.74 -6.51
C HIS A 205 -6.03 -5.29 -5.20
N GLU A 206 -6.72 -4.47 -4.39
CA GLU A 206 -6.38 -4.30 -2.97
C GLU A 206 -6.45 -5.64 -2.19
N PHE A 207 -5.75 -5.69 -1.05
CA PHE A 207 -5.83 -6.80 -0.12
C PHE A 207 -7.22 -6.87 0.55
N GLU A 208 -7.59 -8.04 1.05
CA GLU A 208 -8.86 -8.26 1.73
C GLU A 208 -8.88 -7.54 3.08
N ARG A 209 -9.98 -6.86 3.39
CA ARG A 209 -10.13 -6.08 4.63
C ARG A 209 -10.03 -6.95 5.88
N GLU A 210 -10.50 -8.18 5.80
CA GLU A 210 -10.45 -9.14 6.90
C GLU A 210 -9.05 -9.72 7.08
N THR A 211 -8.63 -9.82 8.33
CA THR A 211 -7.36 -10.46 8.65
C THR A 211 -7.47 -11.97 8.51
N SER A 212 -6.50 -12.58 7.83
CA SER A 212 -6.47 -14.02 7.67
C SER A 212 -5.10 -14.49 7.19
N TYR A 213 -4.73 -15.68 7.64
CA TYR A 213 -3.59 -16.44 7.12
C TYR A 213 -4.01 -17.41 6.00
N SER A 214 -5.27 -17.36 5.56
CA SER A 214 -5.79 -18.20 4.48
C SER A 214 -5.09 -17.90 3.17
N ARG A 215 -4.86 -18.96 2.39
CA ARG A 215 -4.42 -18.90 0.99
C ARG A 215 -5.56 -19.25 0.03
N GLN A 216 -6.79 -19.33 0.53
CA GLN A 216 -7.95 -19.58 -0.31
C GLN A 216 -8.28 -18.34 -1.13
N SER A 217 -8.77 -18.57 -2.34
CA SER A 217 -9.22 -17.53 -3.24
C SER A 217 -10.75 -17.45 -3.23
N SER A 218 -11.31 -16.26 -3.43
CA SER A 218 -12.76 -16.05 -3.43
C SER A 218 -13.27 -15.74 -4.84
N PHE A 219 -14.45 -16.27 -5.17
CA PHE A 219 -15.11 -15.96 -6.44
C PHE A 219 -15.62 -14.50 -6.47
N GLN A 220 -16.01 -13.96 -5.32
CA GLN A 220 -16.44 -12.57 -5.19
C GLN A 220 -15.35 -11.58 -5.62
N PHE A 221 -14.11 -11.80 -5.17
CA PHE A 221 -12.96 -11.02 -5.65
C PHE A 221 -12.84 -11.10 -7.17
N LEU A 222 -12.94 -12.31 -7.73
CA LEU A 222 -12.72 -12.54 -9.15
C LEU A 222 -13.78 -11.81 -9.98
N GLN A 223 -15.05 -11.94 -9.57
CA GLN A 223 -16.18 -11.29 -10.21
C GLN A 223 -16.06 -9.77 -10.15
N ALA A 224 -15.80 -9.20 -8.98
CA ALA A 224 -15.71 -7.75 -8.79
C ALA A 224 -14.55 -7.14 -9.58
N ASN A 225 -13.36 -7.76 -9.51
CA ASN A 225 -12.18 -7.23 -10.18
C ASN A 225 -12.24 -7.40 -11.71
N ALA A 226 -12.72 -8.55 -12.19
CA ALA A 226 -12.91 -8.76 -13.63
C ALA A 226 -13.93 -7.77 -14.23
N ALA A 227 -15.03 -7.49 -13.51
CA ALA A 227 -16.02 -6.51 -13.94
C ALA A 227 -15.41 -5.11 -14.08
N LYS A 228 -14.68 -4.62 -13.07
CA LYS A 228 -13.99 -3.32 -13.10
C LYS A 228 -13.02 -3.21 -14.27
N MET A 229 -12.17 -4.23 -14.44
CA MET A 229 -11.20 -4.26 -15.54
C MET A 229 -11.87 -4.25 -16.91
N SER A 230 -13.05 -4.88 -17.03
CA SER A 230 -13.82 -4.89 -18.27
C SER A 230 -14.42 -3.53 -18.64
N TYR A 231 -14.60 -2.61 -17.69
CA TYR A 231 -15.02 -1.23 -17.99
C TYR A 231 -13.87 -0.40 -18.54
N LEU A 232 -12.67 -0.55 -17.96
CA LEU A 232 -11.49 0.21 -18.37
C LEU A 232 -10.84 -0.33 -19.66
N LEU A 233 -10.85 -1.64 -19.86
CA LEU A 233 -10.15 -2.32 -20.95
C LEU A 233 -11.08 -3.32 -21.64
N PRO A 234 -11.90 -2.90 -22.62
CA PRO A 234 -12.93 -3.76 -23.21
C PRO A 234 -12.42 -5.09 -23.77
N PHE A 235 -11.18 -5.13 -24.31
CA PHE A 235 -10.59 -6.35 -24.87
C PHE A 235 -10.43 -7.49 -23.84
N VAL A 236 -10.38 -7.18 -22.54
CA VAL A 236 -10.24 -8.23 -21.50
C VAL A 236 -11.48 -9.11 -21.38
N ARG A 237 -12.64 -8.66 -21.91
CA ARG A 237 -13.90 -9.42 -21.93
C ARG A 237 -13.80 -10.70 -22.75
N ASP A 238 -12.91 -10.71 -23.74
CA ASP A 238 -12.69 -11.86 -24.62
C ASP A 238 -11.66 -12.85 -24.06
N LEU A 239 -11.00 -12.49 -22.96
CA LEU A 239 -9.98 -13.32 -22.30
C LEU A 239 -10.61 -14.31 -21.32
N LYS A 240 -9.93 -15.44 -21.13
CA LYS A 240 -10.29 -16.48 -20.16
C LYS A 240 -9.35 -16.39 -18.97
N ILE A 241 -9.91 -16.37 -17.77
CA ILE A 241 -9.15 -16.50 -16.53
C ILE A 241 -8.60 -17.93 -16.47
N LEU A 242 -7.27 -18.07 -16.41
CA LEU A 242 -6.62 -19.38 -16.31
C LEU A 242 -6.37 -19.80 -14.88
N ARG A 243 -6.00 -18.85 -14.03
CA ARG A 243 -5.61 -19.15 -12.66
C ARG A 243 -5.78 -17.93 -11.78
N GLN A 244 -6.27 -18.16 -10.57
CA GLN A 244 -6.30 -17.23 -9.45
C GLN A 244 -5.45 -17.81 -8.31
N TRP A 245 -4.89 -16.96 -7.48
CA TRP A 245 -4.19 -17.36 -6.25
C TRP A 245 -4.25 -16.25 -5.20
N THR A 246 -3.88 -16.61 -3.98
CA THR A 246 -3.89 -15.72 -2.82
C THR A 246 -2.53 -15.77 -2.12
N GLY A 247 -1.92 -14.60 -1.93
CA GLY A 247 -0.77 -14.36 -1.06
C GLY A 247 -1.19 -13.84 0.32
N ARG A 248 -0.22 -13.66 1.21
CA ARG A 248 -0.42 -13.09 2.54
C ARG A 248 0.46 -11.85 2.69
N CYS A 249 -0.16 -10.73 3.01
CA CYS A 249 0.50 -9.44 3.16
C CYS A 249 0.50 -9.04 4.63
N ASP A 250 1.69 -8.85 5.20
CA ASP A 250 1.94 -8.24 6.51
C ASP A 250 1.87 -6.72 6.39
N VAL A 251 0.74 -6.14 6.78
CA VAL A 251 0.44 -4.71 6.63
C VAL A 251 0.63 -3.99 7.97
N SER A 252 1.50 -2.98 7.99
CA SER A 252 1.67 -2.05 9.10
C SER A 252 0.57 -0.99 9.14
N ALA A 253 0.41 -0.32 10.27
CA ALA A 253 -0.65 0.67 10.46
C ALA A 253 -0.60 1.87 9.50
N ASP A 254 0.60 2.27 9.05
CA ASP A 254 0.83 3.40 8.16
C ASP A 254 1.23 2.99 6.72
N PHE A 255 1.19 1.68 6.42
CA PHE A 255 1.66 1.08 5.17
C PHE A 255 3.17 1.24 4.87
N SER A 256 3.96 1.70 5.84
CA SER A 256 5.43 1.74 5.76
C SER A 256 6.05 0.46 6.34
N PRO A 257 7.16 -0.04 5.78
CA PRO A 257 7.82 -1.22 6.33
C PRO A 257 8.41 -0.95 7.72
N ILE A 258 8.45 -2.00 8.54
CA ILE A 258 9.15 -2.03 9.83
C ILE A 258 10.44 -2.81 9.62
N MET A 259 11.57 -2.10 9.73
CA MET A 259 12.90 -2.64 9.49
C MET A 259 13.87 -2.24 10.60
N GLY A 260 14.65 -3.20 11.08
CA GLY A 260 15.79 -2.97 11.96
C GLY A 260 15.70 -3.66 13.31
N PHE A 261 16.28 -3.02 14.33
CA PHE A 261 16.36 -3.57 15.69
C PHE A 261 14.99 -3.69 16.34
N THR A 262 14.77 -4.79 17.06
CA THR A 262 13.50 -5.06 17.73
C THR A 262 13.49 -4.68 19.20
N GLY A 263 14.64 -4.24 19.75
CA GLY A 263 14.88 -4.10 21.19
C GLY A 263 15.30 -5.40 21.88
N VAL A 264 15.31 -6.54 21.18
CA VAL A 264 15.86 -7.82 21.66
C VAL A 264 17.26 -7.98 21.08
N ASP A 265 18.28 -8.10 21.92
CA ASP A 265 19.67 -8.22 21.45
C ASP A 265 19.85 -9.46 20.57
N GLY A 266 20.60 -9.31 19.48
CA GLY A 266 20.82 -10.35 18.48
C GLY A 266 19.63 -10.62 17.55
N PHE A 267 18.51 -9.89 17.64
CA PHE A 267 17.34 -10.08 16.80
C PHE A 267 16.91 -8.81 16.04
N VAL A 268 16.78 -8.93 14.72
CA VAL A 268 16.35 -7.84 13.83
C VAL A 268 15.23 -8.33 12.91
N ILE A 269 14.48 -7.39 12.32
CA ILE A 269 13.31 -7.72 11.51
C ILE A 269 13.23 -6.89 10.22
N SER A 270 12.63 -7.47 9.18
CA SER A 270 12.18 -6.77 7.99
C SER A 270 10.78 -7.27 7.63
N THR A 271 9.78 -6.41 7.76
CA THR A 271 8.36 -6.75 7.67
C THR A 271 7.51 -5.51 7.43
N GLY A 272 6.18 -5.63 7.42
CA GLY A 272 5.27 -4.50 7.22
C GLY A 272 5.26 -4.00 5.77
N TRP A 273 5.88 -4.75 4.85
CA TRP A 273 5.99 -4.38 3.44
C TRP A 273 4.64 -4.40 2.72
N GLY A 274 3.63 -5.07 3.31
CA GLY A 274 2.28 -5.15 2.79
C GLY A 274 2.24 -5.61 1.33
N THR A 275 1.70 -4.76 0.47
CA THR A 275 1.52 -5.02 -0.96
C THR A 275 2.69 -4.51 -1.82
N TRP A 276 3.71 -3.90 -1.20
CA TRP A 276 4.75 -3.14 -1.89
C TRP A 276 6.13 -3.77 -1.84
N GLY A 277 6.31 -4.89 -1.12
CA GLY A 277 7.63 -5.48 -0.85
C GLY A 277 8.43 -5.81 -2.11
N PHE A 278 7.77 -6.25 -3.20
CA PHE A 278 8.47 -6.68 -4.41
C PHE A 278 9.37 -5.58 -4.99
N LYS A 279 8.87 -4.34 -5.12
CA LYS A 279 9.67 -3.24 -5.67
C LYS A 279 10.80 -2.77 -4.73
N ALA A 280 10.73 -3.16 -3.46
CA ALA A 280 11.69 -2.76 -2.43
C ALA A 280 12.79 -3.78 -2.17
N ILE A 281 12.71 -5.01 -2.72
CA ILE A 281 13.63 -6.10 -2.41
C ILE A 281 15.12 -5.65 -2.42
N PRO A 282 15.64 -5.00 -3.48
CA PRO A 282 17.04 -4.59 -3.51
C PRO A 282 17.42 -3.63 -2.38
N ALA A 283 16.70 -2.51 -2.24
CA ALA A 283 17.04 -1.52 -1.21
C ALA A 283 16.78 -2.06 0.20
N GLY A 284 15.69 -2.81 0.41
CA GLY A 284 15.42 -3.44 1.70
C GLY A 284 16.51 -4.39 2.14
N GLY A 285 16.99 -5.23 1.22
CA GLY A 285 18.10 -6.16 1.46
C GLY A 285 19.42 -5.42 1.75
N GLU A 286 19.78 -4.44 0.93
CA GLU A 286 21.00 -3.63 1.09
C GLU A 286 21.03 -2.93 2.45
N GLN A 287 19.93 -2.30 2.85
CA GLN A 287 19.85 -1.52 4.08
C GLN A 287 19.87 -2.41 5.33
N MET A 288 19.24 -3.59 5.28
CA MET A 288 19.34 -4.57 6.36
C MET A 288 20.73 -5.21 6.44
N ALA A 289 21.40 -5.44 5.30
CA ALA A 289 22.77 -5.94 5.28
C ALA A 289 23.74 -4.94 5.93
N GLU A 290 23.63 -3.65 5.58
CA GLU A 290 24.42 -2.57 6.20
C GLU A 290 24.16 -2.48 7.71
N LEU A 291 22.90 -2.57 8.12
CA LEU A 291 22.50 -2.56 9.53
C LEU A 291 23.16 -3.71 10.30
N ILE A 292 23.11 -4.93 9.77
CA ILE A 292 23.69 -6.12 10.43
C ILE A 292 25.22 -6.02 10.45
N ALA A 293 25.84 -5.56 9.37
CA ALA A 293 27.31 -5.48 9.26
C ALA A 293 27.92 -4.40 10.16
N ARG A 294 27.24 -3.25 10.32
CA ARG A 294 27.78 -2.08 11.02
C ARG A 294 27.14 -1.80 12.38
N ALA A 295 26.04 -2.48 12.70
CA ALA A 295 25.18 -2.15 13.83
C ALA A 295 24.65 -0.69 13.80
N VAL A 296 24.47 -0.12 12.61
CA VAL A 296 23.98 1.25 12.43
C VAL A 296 22.73 1.25 11.55
N LEU A 297 21.68 1.95 11.99
CA LEU A 297 20.52 2.21 11.16
C LEU A 297 20.91 3.23 10.07
N ALA A 298 20.85 2.84 8.81
CA ALA A 298 21.13 3.74 7.69
C ALA A 298 20.09 4.87 7.61
N ASP A 299 20.50 6.08 7.22
CA ASP A 299 19.61 7.27 7.22
C ASP A 299 18.34 7.06 6.39
N ALA A 300 18.40 6.25 5.34
CA ALA A 300 17.27 5.94 4.47
C ALA A 300 16.16 5.09 5.14
N ILE A 301 16.49 4.38 6.22
CA ILE A 301 15.57 3.55 7.01
C ILE A 301 15.41 4.05 8.46
N ARG A 302 16.14 5.11 8.83
CA ARG A 302 15.91 5.77 10.11
C ARG A 302 14.45 6.18 10.18
N PRO A 303 13.75 5.92 11.31
CA PRO A 303 12.55 6.67 11.59
C PRO A 303 12.95 8.11 11.40
N ARG A 304 12.32 8.81 10.45
CA ARG A 304 12.46 10.27 10.45
C ARG A 304 12.10 10.63 11.88
N PRO A 305 12.94 11.40 12.60
CA PRO A 305 12.46 11.95 13.86
C PRO A 305 11.08 12.48 13.51
N SER A 306 10.03 11.97 14.19
CA SER A 306 8.79 12.70 14.22
C SER A 306 9.30 14.07 14.63
N ALA A 307 9.28 15.03 13.73
CA ALA A 307 9.73 16.36 14.08
C ALA A 307 8.94 16.62 15.35
N GLY A 308 9.63 16.76 16.50
CA GLY A 308 8.93 17.14 17.72
C GLY A 308 8.21 18.40 17.28
N ARG A 309 6.88 18.30 17.14
CA ARG A 309 6.08 19.11 16.21
C ARG A 309 6.66 20.54 16.14
N PRO A 310 7.42 20.92 15.09
CA PRO A 310 7.88 22.30 14.96
C PRO A 310 6.61 23.07 14.61
N GLY A 311 6.13 23.91 15.52
CA GLY A 311 4.78 24.48 15.50
C GLY A 311 4.01 24.37 16.81
N PHE A 312 4.56 23.75 17.87
CA PHE A 312 4.05 23.96 19.25
C PHE A 312 4.64 25.23 19.91
N ASP A 313 5.03 26.19 19.09
CA ASP A 313 5.14 27.61 19.34
C ASP A 313 3.89 28.31 18.78
N GLY A 314 2.74 27.97 19.37
CA GLY A 314 1.70 28.93 19.73
C GLY A 314 0.88 29.65 18.66
N ASN A 315 1.10 29.50 17.34
CA ASN A 315 0.25 30.19 16.36
C ASN A 315 0.41 29.69 14.90
N ALA A 316 -0.12 28.50 14.57
CA ALA A 316 -0.67 28.19 13.22
C ALA A 316 -1.30 26.78 13.14
N LEU A 317 -2.64 26.76 12.98
CA LEU A 317 -3.45 25.77 12.26
C LEU A 317 -3.34 24.28 12.66
N MET A 318 -3.61 23.98 13.93
CA MET A 318 -4.16 22.67 14.30
C MET A 318 -5.67 22.85 14.48
N LEU A 319 -6.48 22.17 13.69
CA LEU A 319 -7.94 22.27 13.77
C LEU A 319 -8.40 21.70 15.12
N VAL A 320 -9.11 22.50 15.93
CA VAL A 320 -9.56 22.12 17.28
C VAL A 320 -11.07 21.90 17.27
N VAL A 321 -11.49 20.70 17.64
CA VAL A 321 -12.90 20.34 17.83
C VAL A 321 -13.28 20.58 19.29
N ALA A 322 -14.35 21.31 19.54
CA ALA A 322 -14.88 21.49 20.89
C ALA A 322 -15.76 20.30 21.29
N CYS A 323 -15.19 19.33 22.01
CA CYS A 323 -15.96 18.21 22.55
C CYS A 323 -16.80 18.66 23.76
N PRO A 324 -18.13 18.43 23.76
CA PRO A 324 -19.00 18.81 24.89
C PRO A 324 -18.63 18.15 26.22
N HIS A 325 -17.91 17.03 26.17
CA HIS A 325 -17.55 16.24 27.34
C HIS A 325 -16.08 16.40 27.76
N CYS A 326 -15.19 16.67 26.81
CA CYS A 326 -13.74 16.67 27.04
C CYS A 326 -13.07 18.03 26.81
N GLY A 327 -13.85 19.05 26.43
CA GLY A 327 -13.36 20.38 26.08
C GLY A 327 -12.76 20.45 24.67
N PRO A 328 -12.06 21.56 24.35
CA PRO A 328 -11.34 21.72 23.09
C PRO A 328 -10.24 20.68 22.96
N ARG A 329 -10.24 19.93 21.86
CA ARG A 329 -9.29 18.85 21.58
C ARG A 329 -8.85 18.90 20.12
N PRO A 330 -7.62 18.48 19.82
CA PRO A 330 -7.11 18.42 18.45
C PRO A 330 -7.96 17.47 17.60
N VAL A 331 -8.25 17.83 16.35
CA VAL A 331 -9.13 17.08 15.43
C VAL A 331 -8.69 15.62 15.23
N GLU A 332 -7.39 15.33 15.40
CA GLU A 332 -6.80 14.01 15.28
C GLU A 332 -7.31 13.01 16.33
N GLU A 333 -7.85 13.50 17.45
CA GLU A 333 -8.55 12.65 18.42
C GLU A 333 -9.95 12.24 17.93
N PHE A 334 -10.41 12.77 16.80
CA PHE A 334 -11.77 12.57 16.31
C PHE A 334 -11.81 11.86 14.96
N ARG A 335 -12.86 11.05 14.79
CA ARG A 335 -13.23 10.46 13.51
C ARG A 335 -14.37 11.26 12.91
N TYR A 336 -14.16 11.77 11.70
CA TYR A 336 -15.22 12.41 10.92
C TYR A 336 -16.29 11.40 10.52
N GLY A 337 -17.55 11.74 10.75
CA GLY A 337 -18.72 10.90 10.49
C GLY A 337 -19.65 11.45 9.40
N GLY A 338 -19.23 12.47 8.66
CA GLY A 338 -20.00 13.04 7.55
C GLY A 338 -20.78 14.31 7.91
N GLU A 339 -21.29 14.97 6.87
CA GLU A 339 -22.27 16.06 6.95
C GLU A 339 -23.58 15.54 7.59
N LEU A 340 -24.30 16.40 8.33
CA LEU A 340 -25.68 16.15 8.71
C LEU A 340 -26.61 16.83 7.71
N PRO A 341 -27.06 16.14 6.66
CA PRO A 341 -28.04 16.73 5.76
C PRO A 341 -29.37 16.91 6.50
N GLN A 342 -29.99 18.09 6.36
CA GLN A 342 -31.41 18.20 6.62
C GLN A 342 -32.16 17.58 5.44
N PRO A 343 -33.04 16.59 5.67
CA PRO A 343 -33.85 16.05 4.59
C PRO A 343 -34.73 17.17 4.00
N PRO A 344 -34.83 17.29 2.66
CA PRO A 344 -35.73 18.23 2.02
C PRO A 344 -37.17 18.10 2.57
N ALA A 345 -37.87 19.22 2.71
CA ALA A 345 -39.19 19.27 3.35
C ALA A 345 -40.28 18.39 2.69
N HIS A 346 -40.04 17.91 1.47
CA HIS A 346 -40.96 17.03 0.73
C HIS A 346 -40.72 15.53 1.00
N ILE A 347 -39.68 15.16 1.76
CA ILE A 347 -39.38 13.76 2.11
C ILE A 347 -39.84 13.50 3.55
N ALA A 348 -40.90 12.70 3.70
CA ALA A 348 -41.56 12.50 4.99
C ALA A 348 -41.14 11.20 5.72
N GLY A 349 -40.33 10.33 5.09
CA GLY A 349 -39.95 9.04 5.67
C GLY A 349 -38.65 8.42 5.15
N ALA A 350 -38.11 7.45 5.90
CA ALA A 350 -36.82 6.79 5.60
C ALA A 350 -36.84 5.92 4.33
N ALA A 351 -38.01 5.46 3.89
CA ALA A 351 -38.18 4.64 2.69
C ALA A 351 -38.12 5.44 1.37
N GLU A 352 -38.19 6.76 1.45
CA GLU A 352 -38.18 7.68 0.29
C GLU A 352 -36.79 8.26 0.00
N ARG A 353 -35.78 7.91 0.81
CA ARG A 353 -34.39 8.36 0.60
C ARG A 353 -33.68 7.42 -0.38
N ASP A 354 -33.13 7.97 -1.46
CA ASP A 354 -32.30 7.19 -2.40
C ASP A 354 -30.84 7.04 -1.92
N PHE A 355 -30.06 6.24 -2.65
CA PHE A 355 -28.66 5.96 -2.35
C PHE A 355 -27.77 7.21 -2.37
N ASP A 356 -27.99 8.12 -3.32
CA ASP A 356 -27.19 9.34 -3.42
C ASP A 356 -27.50 10.29 -2.25
N GLN A 357 -28.75 10.37 -1.81
CA GLN A 357 -29.17 11.19 -0.68
C GLN A 357 -28.78 10.61 0.69
N ALA A 358 -28.62 9.29 0.78
CA ALA A 358 -28.21 8.61 2.01
C ALA A 358 -26.69 8.59 2.20
N TRP A 359 -25.90 8.66 1.11
CA TRP A 359 -24.46 8.38 1.15
C TRP A 359 -23.56 9.41 0.46
N MET A 360 -24.09 10.35 -0.33
CA MET A 360 -23.30 11.44 -0.91
C MET A 360 -23.37 12.69 -0.03
N PHE A 361 -22.23 13.36 0.11
CA PHE A 361 -22.11 14.63 0.83
C PHE A 361 -22.21 15.80 -0.15
N THR A 362 -22.90 16.87 0.24
CA THR A 362 -23.06 18.06 -0.61
C THR A 362 -21.72 18.77 -0.81
N ASN A 363 -20.84 18.72 0.20
CA ASN A 363 -19.54 19.41 0.23
C ASN A 363 -19.67 20.89 -0.14
N ALA A 364 -20.71 21.55 0.37
CA ALA A 364 -20.93 22.97 0.11
C ALA A 364 -19.85 23.82 0.81
N GLU A 365 -19.37 24.85 0.12
CA GLU A 365 -18.48 25.85 0.68
C GLU A 365 -19.24 26.71 1.70
N GLY A 366 -18.75 26.78 2.94
CA GLY A 366 -19.33 27.57 4.03
C GLY A 366 -19.60 26.77 5.30
N VAL A 367 -20.40 27.33 6.21
CA VAL A 367 -20.72 26.72 7.50
C VAL A 367 -21.67 25.54 7.33
N GLN A 368 -21.23 24.34 7.73
CA GLN A 368 -22.04 23.13 7.70
C GLN A 368 -22.01 22.39 9.04
N ALA A 369 -23.10 21.65 9.32
CA ALA A 369 -23.19 20.78 10.48
C ALA A 369 -22.58 19.41 10.16
N GLU A 370 -21.69 18.93 11.02
CA GLU A 370 -20.91 17.71 10.82
C GLU A 370 -20.98 16.79 12.04
N ARG A 371 -20.93 15.48 11.81
CA ARG A 371 -20.80 14.47 12.87
C ARG A 371 -19.36 14.15 13.15
N TRP A 372 -18.98 14.17 14.42
CA TRP A 372 -17.64 13.85 14.88
C TRP A 372 -17.72 12.86 16.05
N PHE A 373 -16.91 11.80 15.98
CA PHE A 373 -16.78 10.81 17.04
C PHE A 373 -15.45 11.02 17.78
N HIS A 374 -15.49 11.20 19.09
CA HIS A 374 -14.27 11.40 19.89
C HIS A 374 -13.57 10.06 20.18
N ASP A 375 -12.72 9.61 19.27
CA ASP A 375 -12.01 8.32 19.34
C ASP A 375 -10.93 8.31 20.42
N GLY A 376 -10.23 9.43 20.60
CA GLY A 376 -9.18 9.63 21.61
C GLY A 376 -9.66 10.04 23.00
N GLY A 377 -10.98 10.14 23.22
CA GLY A 377 -11.54 10.64 24.49
C GLY A 377 -12.87 10.01 24.88
N CYS A 378 -13.98 10.77 24.88
CA CYS A 378 -15.23 10.30 25.49
C CYS A 378 -15.96 9.17 24.73
N HIS A 379 -15.47 8.74 23.56
CA HIS A 379 -16.09 7.70 22.71
C HIS A 379 -17.57 7.97 22.39
N ARG A 380 -17.90 9.25 22.17
CA ARG A 380 -19.25 9.69 21.83
C ARG A 380 -19.27 10.47 20.54
N TRP A 381 -20.40 10.35 19.86
CA TRP A 381 -20.75 11.20 18.75
C TRP A 381 -21.26 12.55 19.23
N HIS A 382 -20.85 13.61 18.57
CA HIS A 382 -21.42 14.94 18.71
C HIS A 382 -21.49 15.64 17.36
N THR A 383 -22.28 16.71 17.31
CA THR A 383 -22.39 17.58 16.16
C THR A 383 -21.49 18.79 16.38
N ALA A 384 -20.69 19.13 15.37
CA ALA A 384 -19.89 20.35 15.35
C ALA A 384 -20.19 21.12 14.06
N PHE A 385 -20.08 22.44 14.09
CA PHE A 385 -20.30 23.29 12.93
C PHE A 385 -18.95 23.77 12.42
N ARG A 386 -18.64 23.49 11.15
CA ARG A 386 -17.37 23.86 10.54
C ARG A 386 -17.63 24.71 9.31
N ASP A 387 -16.94 25.84 9.22
CA ASP A 387 -16.81 26.59 7.98
C ASP A 387 -15.77 25.89 7.11
N THR A 388 -16.23 25.24 6.05
CA THR A 388 -15.38 24.46 5.13
C THR A 388 -14.50 25.33 4.24
N ALA A 389 -14.83 26.61 4.05
CA ALA A 389 -14.08 27.53 3.20
C ALA A 389 -12.75 27.94 3.85
N ILE A 390 -12.76 28.08 5.18
CA ILE A 390 -11.60 28.54 5.98
C ILE A 390 -11.10 27.48 6.98
N ASP A 391 -11.68 26.27 6.93
CA ASP A 391 -11.38 25.13 7.79
C ASP A 391 -11.35 25.51 9.28
N ARG A 392 -12.47 26.04 9.79
CA ARG A 392 -12.60 26.49 11.18
C ARG A 392 -13.92 26.04 11.81
N PHE A 393 -13.85 25.45 13.00
CA PHE A 393 -15.04 25.21 13.81
C PHE A 393 -15.62 26.52 14.34
N VAL A 394 -16.92 26.69 14.12
CA VAL A 394 -17.70 27.85 14.54
C VAL A 394 -18.74 27.42 15.56
N ALA A 395 -19.21 28.37 16.37
CA ALA A 395 -20.36 28.12 17.23
C ALA A 395 -21.59 27.81 16.36
N PRO A 396 -22.55 27.01 16.86
CA PRO A 396 -23.85 26.88 16.20
C PRO A 396 -24.40 28.28 15.92
N GLY A 397 -24.76 28.54 14.66
CA GLY A 397 -25.48 29.77 14.31
C GLY A 397 -26.81 29.85 15.07
N PRO A 398 -27.34 31.06 15.30
CA PRO A 398 -28.65 31.24 15.91
C PRO A 398 -29.79 30.57 15.11
#